data_AF-A0AAD6K1I6-F1
#
_entry.id   AF-A0AAD6K1I6-F1
#
_cell.length_a   1.000
_cell.length_b   1.000
_cell.length_c   1.000
_cell.angle_alpha   90.00
_cell.angle_beta   90.00
_cell.angle_gamma   90.00
#
_symmetry.space_group_name_H-M   'P 1'
#
loop_
_entity.id
_entity.type
_entity.pdbx_description
1 polymer ?
#
loop_
_entity_poly.entity_id
_entity_poly.type
_entity_poly.pdbx_seq_one_letter_code
_entity_poly.pdbx_strand_id
1 'polypeptide(L)'
;MLLLLLKANLGGVTCLMPMISISPTLPVNIRLWMASFPKHATSWPLIPATNYFVPSTRNQQGKQFSLSDAAYFVFHSPYNKLVQKSFARLVFSDFVRNASSIDEAAKEKLTPFSTLSGDESYQSRDLEKVSQQVAKPLYEAKVQPTTLVPKQVGNMYTASLYAAFVSLLHNKSSELAGKRVILFSYGSGLTATMFSLKLNEGQHPFSLSNIATVMDVSTKLKSRHEFSTVKFDETMQLMEHRYGGKDFVTSKDCSLLAPGTYYLTEVDSMYRRFYAKKPVDGACENGSHSNGH
;
A
#
# COMPACT_ATOMS: atom_id res chain seq x y z
N MET A 1 -14.54 7.24 -13.93
CA MET A 1 -13.38 6.37 -13.63
C MET A 1 -13.60 5.05 -14.36
N LEU A 2 -13.05 4.92 -15.58
CA LEU A 2 -13.24 3.74 -16.42
C LEU A 2 -12.15 2.72 -16.08
N LEU A 3 -12.55 1.55 -15.56
CA LEU A 3 -11.67 0.42 -15.26
C LEU A 3 -11.53 -0.41 -16.55
N LEU A 4 -10.43 -0.26 -17.29
CA LEU A 4 -10.13 -1.10 -18.46
C LEU A 4 -9.26 -2.28 -18.02
N LEU A 5 -9.79 -3.49 -18.20
CA LEU A 5 -9.11 -4.76 -17.93
C LEU A 5 -8.22 -5.12 -19.13
N LEU A 6 -6.90 -5.13 -18.95
CA LEU A 6 -6.00 -5.73 -19.92
C LEU A 6 -5.84 -7.22 -19.60
N LYS A 7 -6.29 -8.08 -20.52
CA LYS A 7 -6.00 -9.52 -20.52
C LYS A 7 -4.51 -9.72 -20.85
N ALA A 8 -3.71 -10.10 -19.86
CA ALA A 8 -2.41 -10.71 -20.12
C ALA A 8 -2.60 -12.22 -20.19
N ASN A 9 -2.38 -12.81 -21.37
CA ASN A 9 -2.41 -14.26 -21.54
C ASN A 9 -0.98 -14.79 -21.43
N LEU A 10 -0.64 -15.38 -20.28
CA LEU A 10 0.66 -15.99 -20.01
C LEU A 10 0.43 -17.43 -19.58
N GLY A 11 0.59 -18.37 -20.51
CA GLY A 11 0.70 -19.80 -20.21
C GLY A 11 -0.48 -20.42 -19.45
N GLY A 12 -1.72 -20.04 -19.79
CA GLY A 12 -2.93 -20.70 -19.27
C GLY A 12 -3.46 -20.19 -17.92
N VAL A 13 -2.83 -19.18 -17.31
CA VAL A 13 -3.36 -18.53 -16.10
C VAL A 13 -3.72 -17.07 -16.41
N THR A 14 -5.00 -16.74 -16.32
CA THR A 14 -5.49 -15.37 -16.48
C THR A 14 -5.47 -14.69 -15.12
N CYS A 15 -4.62 -13.68 -14.92
CA CYS A 15 -4.59 -12.89 -13.69
C CYS A 15 -5.18 -11.49 -13.96
N LEU A 16 -6.23 -11.11 -13.23
CA LEU A 16 -6.86 -9.78 -13.31
C LEU A 16 -6.27 -8.89 -12.22
N MET A 17 -5.46 -7.90 -12.60
CA MET A 17 -5.03 -6.83 -11.70
C MET A 17 -5.78 -5.53 -12.05
N PRO A 18 -6.32 -4.80 -11.05
CA PRO A 18 -6.85 -3.46 -11.29
C PRO A 18 -5.66 -2.49 -11.47
N MET A 19 -5.51 -1.96 -12.68
CA MET A 19 -4.66 -0.79 -12.96
C MET A 19 -5.52 0.44 -13.20
N ILE A 20 -5.07 1.59 -12.70
CA ILE A 20 -5.65 2.90 -13.01
C ILE A 20 -5.19 3.27 -14.43
N SER A 21 -6.14 3.49 -15.34
CA SER A 21 -5.88 3.93 -16.72
C SER A 21 -5.18 5.29 -16.71
N ILE A 22 -3.93 5.33 -17.18
CA ILE A 22 -3.22 6.55 -17.53
C ILE A 22 -3.12 6.56 -19.06
N SER A 23 -3.53 7.68 -19.67
CA SER A 23 -3.51 7.95 -21.12
C SER A 23 -2.24 7.42 -21.81
N PRO A 24 -2.32 6.92 -23.07
CA PRO A 24 -1.19 6.36 -23.83
C PRO A 24 -0.06 7.36 -24.16
N THR A 25 -0.09 8.57 -23.61
CA THR A 25 0.85 9.66 -23.88
C THR A 25 1.87 9.90 -22.75
N LEU A 26 1.87 9.13 -21.66
CA LEU A 26 2.81 9.32 -20.54
C LEU A 26 3.94 8.27 -20.58
N PRO A 27 5.23 8.70 -20.63
CA PRO A 27 6.35 7.76 -20.59
C PRO A 27 6.61 7.33 -19.14
N VAL A 28 5.73 6.49 -18.59
CA VAL A 28 6.02 5.74 -17.35
C VAL A 28 6.56 4.39 -17.77
N ASN A 29 7.88 4.20 -17.67
CA ASN A 29 8.52 2.93 -17.98
C ASN A 29 8.34 1.98 -16.77
N ILE A 30 7.27 1.18 -16.77
CA ILE A 30 6.94 0.22 -15.71
C ILE A 30 7.54 -1.14 -16.07
N ARG A 31 8.45 -1.67 -15.24
CA ARG A 31 8.88 -3.08 -15.31
C ARG A 31 8.16 -3.89 -14.23
N LEU A 32 7.28 -4.81 -14.64
CA LEU A 32 6.54 -5.73 -13.76
C LEU A 32 7.15 -7.13 -13.80
N TRP A 33 7.24 -7.79 -12.64
CA TRP A 33 7.64 -9.19 -12.50
C TRP A 33 6.77 -9.88 -11.44
N MET A 34 5.99 -10.90 -11.83
CA MET A 34 5.14 -11.66 -10.90
C MET A 34 5.78 -13.00 -10.55
N ALA A 35 5.62 -13.43 -9.31
CA ALA A 35 5.94 -14.79 -8.89
C ALA A 35 4.92 -15.30 -7.86
N SER A 36 4.52 -16.57 -7.99
CA SER A 36 3.62 -17.28 -7.07
C SER A 36 4.45 -18.16 -6.13
N PHE A 37 4.07 -18.25 -4.84
CA PHE A 37 4.87 -18.98 -3.84
C PHE A 37 4.02 -19.83 -2.89
N PRO A 38 4.57 -20.92 -2.32
CA PRO A 38 3.88 -21.76 -1.34
C PRO A 38 3.64 -21.04 -0.01
N LYS A 39 2.60 -21.47 0.71
CA LYS A 39 1.98 -20.79 1.85
C LYS A 39 2.88 -20.78 3.09
N HIS A 40 2.96 -19.62 3.76
CA HIS A 40 2.90 -19.34 5.21
C HIS A 40 3.69 -18.06 5.54
N ALA A 41 3.11 -17.17 6.35
CA ALA A 41 3.60 -15.85 6.81
C ALA A 41 3.66 -14.69 5.78
N THR A 42 3.23 -13.51 6.22
CA THR A 42 3.16 -12.27 5.41
C THR A 42 4.52 -11.67 5.04
N SER A 43 5.60 -12.05 5.74
CA SER A 43 6.98 -11.66 5.46
C SER A 43 7.72 -12.62 4.53
N TRP A 44 7.20 -13.83 4.35
CA TRP A 44 7.83 -14.92 3.60
C TRP A 44 8.01 -14.66 2.09
N PRO A 45 7.07 -14.03 1.37
CA PRO A 45 7.28 -13.77 -0.06
C PRO A 45 8.23 -12.61 -0.33
N LEU A 46 8.66 -11.86 0.69
CA LEU A 46 9.56 -10.74 0.50
C LEU A 46 10.96 -11.21 0.07
N ILE A 47 11.51 -12.28 0.65
CA ILE A 47 12.82 -12.81 0.23
C ILE A 47 12.76 -13.36 -1.19
N PRO A 48 11.83 -14.27 -1.55
CA PRO A 48 11.69 -14.72 -2.92
C PRO A 48 11.50 -13.56 -3.89
N ALA A 49 10.60 -12.61 -3.61
CA ALA A 49 10.41 -11.44 -4.48
C ALA A 49 11.70 -10.62 -4.64
N THR A 50 12.48 -10.45 -3.57
CA THR A 50 13.79 -9.79 -3.64
C THR A 50 14.79 -10.61 -4.47
N ASN A 51 14.82 -11.93 -4.32
CA ASN A 51 15.70 -12.83 -5.06
C ASN A 51 15.38 -12.88 -6.57
N TYR A 52 14.12 -12.64 -6.97
CA TYR A 52 13.75 -12.46 -8.37
C TYR A 52 14.01 -11.03 -8.87
N PHE A 53 13.75 -10.03 -8.02
CA PHE A 53 13.89 -8.62 -8.38
C PHE A 53 15.37 -8.23 -8.58
N VAL A 54 16.27 -8.64 -7.69
CA VAL A 54 17.67 -8.20 -7.71
C VAL A 54 18.42 -8.64 -8.97
N PRO A 55 18.35 -9.89 -9.44
CA PRO A 55 18.99 -10.30 -10.69
C PRO A 55 18.36 -9.65 -11.93
N SER A 56 17.04 -9.43 -11.93
CA SER A 56 16.31 -8.79 -13.04
C SER A 56 16.51 -7.28 -13.10
N THR A 57 16.99 -6.67 -12.02
CA THR A 57 17.35 -5.25 -11.92
C THR A 57 18.83 -5.07 -11.65
N ARG A 58 19.69 -5.48 -12.60
CA ARG A 58 21.06 -4.93 -12.61
C ARG A 58 20.96 -3.41 -12.64
N ASN A 59 21.76 -2.74 -11.82
CA ASN A 59 21.79 -1.28 -11.87
C ASN A 59 22.36 -0.81 -13.22
N GLN A 60 22.31 0.49 -13.51
CA GLN A 60 22.74 1.04 -14.82
C GLN A 60 24.20 0.70 -15.19
N GLN A 61 24.99 0.22 -14.22
CA GLN A 61 26.40 -0.15 -14.36
C GLN A 61 26.63 -1.67 -14.36
N GLY A 62 25.56 -2.48 -14.45
CA GLY A 62 25.65 -3.94 -14.46
C GLY A 62 25.91 -4.60 -13.11
N LYS A 63 25.95 -3.81 -12.01
CA LYS A 63 26.17 -4.30 -10.64
C LYS A 63 24.88 -4.80 -10.00
N GLN A 64 25.03 -5.63 -8.98
CA GLN A 64 23.93 -6.18 -8.18
C GLN A 64 23.18 -5.06 -7.46
N PHE A 65 21.84 -5.11 -7.52
CA PHE A 65 20.98 -4.15 -6.82
C PHE A 65 21.15 -4.24 -5.30
N SER A 66 21.18 -3.07 -4.65
CA SER A 66 21.19 -2.88 -3.21
C SER A 66 20.18 -1.80 -2.79
N LEU A 67 19.94 -1.68 -1.48
CA LEU A 67 19.10 -0.61 -0.91
C LEU A 67 19.57 0.82 -1.28
N SER A 68 20.83 0.99 -1.68
CA SER A 68 21.39 2.26 -2.12
C SER A 68 20.91 2.67 -3.52
N ASP A 69 20.46 1.72 -4.35
CA ASP A 69 20.04 1.96 -5.74
C ASP A 69 18.60 2.51 -5.88
N ALA A 70 17.89 2.67 -4.77
CA ALA A 70 16.56 3.28 -4.72
C ALA A 70 16.44 4.34 -3.63
N ALA A 71 15.72 5.41 -3.94
CA ALA A 71 15.51 6.51 -3.01
C ALA A 71 14.49 6.15 -1.93
N TYR A 72 13.41 5.46 -2.30
CA TYR A 72 12.31 5.11 -1.39
C TYR A 72 11.81 3.69 -1.61
N PHE A 73 11.29 3.09 -0.54
CA PHE A 73 10.65 1.78 -0.55
C PHE A 73 9.25 1.89 0.03
N VAL A 74 8.26 1.45 -0.73
CA VAL A 74 6.84 1.48 -0.37
C VAL A 74 6.35 0.04 -0.24
N PHE A 75 5.64 -0.26 0.84
CA PHE A 75 5.15 -1.61 1.11
C PHE A 75 3.63 -1.63 1.22
N HIS A 76 3.02 -2.76 0.87
CA HIS A 76 1.71 -3.09 1.40
C HIS A 76 1.74 -2.98 2.94
N SER A 77 0.83 -2.16 3.48
CA SER A 77 0.90 -1.64 4.84
C SER A 77 -0.35 -2.00 5.66
N PRO A 78 -0.53 -3.28 6.07
CA PRO A 78 -1.68 -3.67 6.89
C PRO A 78 -1.59 -3.09 8.30
N TYR A 79 -0.37 -2.92 8.82
CA TYR A 79 -0.05 -2.15 10.02
C TYR A 79 1.42 -1.77 9.99
N ASN A 80 1.77 -0.64 10.64
CA ASN A 80 3.11 -0.05 10.45
C ASN A 80 4.26 -0.90 10.99
N LYS A 81 4.04 -1.69 12.05
CA LYS A 81 5.07 -2.57 12.59
C LYS A 81 5.54 -3.60 11.57
N LEU A 82 4.65 -4.12 10.71
CA LEU A 82 5.06 -5.04 9.65
C LEU A 82 5.92 -4.33 8.59
N VAL A 83 5.61 -3.08 8.26
CA VAL A 83 6.41 -2.28 7.31
C VAL A 83 7.85 -2.10 7.80
N GLN A 84 8.03 -1.81 9.09
CA GLN A 84 9.36 -1.73 9.72
C GLN A 84 10.13 -3.05 9.59
N LYS A 85 9.47 -4.17 9.92
CA LYS A 85 10.06 -5.52 9.81
C LYS A 85 10.41 -5.87 8.37
N SER A 86 9.54 -5.55 7.41
CA SER A 86 9.77 -5.81 5.98
C SER A 86 11.01 -5.07 5.47
N PHE A 87 11.16 -3.79 5.78
CA PHE A 87 12.35 -3.06 5.37
C PHE A 87 13.63 -3.56 6.06
N ALA A 88 13.55 -3.88 7.36
CA ALA A 88 14.65 -4.52 8.08
C ALA A 88 15.06 -5.87 7.47
N ARG A 89 14.10 -6.63 6.93
CA ARG A 89 14.38 -7.88 6.22
C ARG A 89 15.13 -7.65 4.90
N LEU A 90 14.88 -6.54 4.20
CA LEU A 90 15.67 -6.16 3.03
C LEU A 90 17.11 -5.80 3.41
N VAL A 91 17.31 -5.11 4.53
CA VAL A 91 18.66 -4.82 5.07
C VAL A 91 19.40 -6.12 5.37
N PHE A 92 18.76 -7.08 6.03
CA PHE A 92 19.36 -8.39 6.26
C PHE A 92 19.64 -9.15 4.95
N SER A 93 18.76 -9.04 3.95
CA SER A 93 18.97 -9.66 2.64
C SER A 93 20.18 -9.06 1.90
N ASP A 94 20.39 -7.76 2.01
CA ASP A 94 21.59 -7.09 1.51
C ASP A 94 22.86 -7.54 2.26
N PHE A 95 22.77 -7.75 3.58
CA PHE A 95 23.87 -8.31 4.38
C PHE A 95 24.26 -9.73 3.94
N VAL A 96 23.29 -10.64 3.79
CA VAL A 96 23.55 -12.02 3.33
C VAL A 96 24.19 -12.05 1.94
N ARG A 97 23.86 -11.07 1.09
CA ARG A 97 24.47 -10.91 -0.25
C ARG A 97 25.79 -10.14 -0.26
N ASN A 98 26.27 -9.68 0.90
CA ASN A 98 27.44 -8.80 1.02
C ASN A 98 27.33 -7.56 0.11
N ALA A 99 26.16 -6.92 0.09
CA ALA A 99 25.89 -5.75 -0.73
C ALA A 99 26.56 -4.49 -0.16
N SER A 100 26.89 -3.55 -1.05
CA SER A 100 27.57 -2.29 -0.69
C SER A 100 26.76 -1.33 0.19
N SER A 101 25.48 -1.60 0.41
CA SER A 101 24.58 -0.81 1.27
C SER A 101 24.80 -1.07 2.76
N ILE A 102 25.57 -2.11 3.11
CA ILE A 102 25.80 -2.54 4.50
C ILE A 102 27.21 -2.11 4.93
N ASP A 103 27.28 -1.19 5.89
CA ASP A 103 28.54 -0.74 6.48
C ASP A 103 29.13 -1.74 7.49
N GLU A 104 30.37 -1.52 7.91
CA GLU A 104 31.09 -2.44 8.81
C GLU A 104 30.41 -2.59 10.18
N ALA A 105 29.82 -1.51 10.72
CA ALA A 105 29.11 -1.57 12.00
C ALA A 105 27.82 -2.40 11.91
N ALA A 106 27.13 -2.34 10.77
CA ALA A 106 25.97 -3.18 10.46
C ALA A 106 26.39 -4.64 10.26
N LYS A 107 27.51 -4.90 9.56
CA LYS A 107 28.06 -6.26 9.37
C LYS A 107 28.42 -6.90 10.70
N GLU A 108 29.10 -6.19 11.59
CA GLU A 108 29.49 -6.70 12.91
C GLU A 108 28.25 -7.17 13.69
N LYS A 109 27.19 -6.36 13.70
CA LYS A 109 25.92 -6.68 14.40
C LYS A 109 25.16 -7.84 13.77
N LEU A 110 25.23 -8.03 12.45
CA LEU A 110 24.47 -9.04 11.72
C LEU A 110 25.21 -10.38 11.55
N THR A 111 26.54 -10.37 11.66
CA THR A 111 27.41 -11.57 11.58
C THR A 111 26.94 -12.74 12.45
N PRO A 112 26.48 -12.55 13.71
CA PRO A 112 26.00 -13.66 14.54
C PRO A 112 24.82 -14.44 13.95
N PHE A 113 24.12 -13.88 12.95
CA PHE A 113 22.94 -14.47 12.32
C PHE A 113 23.21 -15.00 10.90
N SER A 114 24.45 -14.96 10.41
CA SER A 114 24.79 -15.31 9.02
C SER A 114 24.61 -16.79 8.68
N THR A 115 24.60 -17.67 9.68
CA THR A 115 24.46 -19.12 9.53
C THR A 115 23.01 -19.59 9.59
N LEU A 116 22.06 -18.72 9.94
CA LEU A 116 20.65 -19.09 10.02
C LEU A 116 20.12 -19.44 8.63
N SER A 117 19.41 -20.57 8.53
CA SER A 117 18.67 -20.93 7.33
C SER A 117 17.49 -19.98 7.06
N GLY A 118 16.87 -20.12 5.89
CA GLY A 118 15.68 -19.36 5.51
C GLY A 118 14.60 -19.41 6.59
N ASP A 119 14.24 -20.61 7.04
CA ASP A 119 13.15 -20.83 8.00
C ASP A 119 13.50 -20.35 9.41
N GLU A 120 14.70 -20.67 9.90
CA GLU A 120 15.18 -20.22 11.22
C GLU A 120 15.24 -18.70 11.30
N SER A 121 15.68 -18.05 10.23
CA SER A 121 15.79 -16.59 10.18
C SER A 121 14.43 -15.88 10.14
N TYR A 122 13.32 -16.55 9.79
CA TYR A 122 11.97 -15.99 9.94
C TYR A 122 11.44 -16.10 11.38
N GLN A 123 11.90 -17.11 12.13
CA GLN A 123 11.46 -17.37 13.50
C GLN A 123 12.31 -16.67 14.55
N SER A 124 13.54 -16.25 14.21
CA SER A 124 14.45 -15.58 15.12
C SER A 124 14.01 -14.15 15.48
N ARG A 125 13.54 -13.98 16.73
CA ARG A 125 13.19 -12.67 17.29
C ARG A 125 14.41 -11.77 17.49
N ASP A 126 15.57 -12.36 17.78
CA ASP A 126 16.81 -11.61 17.98
C ASP A 126 17.30 -11.02 16.66
N LEU A 127 17.25 -11.80 15.57
CA LEU A 127 17.54 -11.28 14.24
C LEU A 127 16.57 -10.15 13.87
N GLU A 128 15.27 -10.31 14.16
CA GLU A 128 14.28 -9.25 13.90
C GLU A 128 14.61 -7.95 14.64
N LYS A 129 15.01 -8.06 15.91
CA LYS A 129 15.36 -6.91 16.76
C LYS A 129 16.62 -6.21 16.24
N VAL A 130 17.69 -6.96 16.00
CA VAL A 130 18.97 -6.40 15.52
C VAL A 130 18.81 -5.81 14.12
N SER A 131 18.11 -6.50 13.21
CA SER A 131 17.85 -5.99 11.86
C SER A 131 17.07 -4.67 11.88
N GLN A 132 16.08 -4.52 12.77
CA GLN A 132 15.35 -3.25 12.92
C GLN A 132 16.24 -2.13 13.46
N GLN A 133 17.14 -2.44 14.40
CA GLN A 133 18.08 -1.44 14.94
C GLN A 133 19.05 -0.95 13.85
N VAL A 134 19.63 -1.88 13.10
CA VAL A 134 20.52 -1.58 11.97
C VAL A 134 19.77 -0.81 10.87
N ALA A 135 18.54 -1.21 10.56
CA ALA A 135 17.75 -0.59 9.50
C ALA A 135 17.20 0.79 9.86
N LYS A 136 17.18 1.19 11.13
CA LYS A 136 16.46 2.38 11.61
C LYS A 136 16.82 3.68 10.85
N PRO A 137 18.09 4.05 10.65
CA PRO A 137 18.43 5.28 9.92
C PRO A 137 17.96 5.24 8.46
N LEU A 138 18.13 4.09 7.80
CA LEU A 138 17.68 3.89 6.42
C LEU A 138 16.15 3.87 6.32
N TYR A 139 15.45 3.31 7.31
CA TYR A 139 14.00 3.30 7.37
C TYR A 139 13.44 4.72 7.49
N GLU A 140 14.01 5.54 8.38
CA GLU A 140 13.63 6.94 8.56
C GLU A 140 13.82 7.74 7.25
N ALA A 141 14.90 7.50 6.53
CA ALA A 141 15.16 8.18 5.26
C ALA A 141 14.28 7.66 4.09
N LYS A 142 14.11 6.34 3.96
CA LYS A 142 13.61 5.70 2.72
C LYS A 142 12.17 5.18 2.82
N VAL A 143 11.62 5.00 4.01
CA VAL A 143 10.31 4.36 4.23
C VAL A 143 9.37 5.22 5.07
N GLN A 144 9.86 5.89 6.11
CA GLN A 144 9.01 6.71 6.98
C GLN A 144 8.12 7.70 6.21
N PRO A 145 8.58 8.37 5.14
CA PRO A 145 7.73 9.28 4.35
C PRO A 145 6.53 8.61 3.67
N THR A 146 6.50 7.29 3.56
CA THR A 146 5.41 6.52 2.94
C THR A 146 4.31 6.12 3.96
N THR A 147 4.42 6.52 5.23
CA THR A 147 3.63 5.90 6.32
C THR A 147 2.45 6.71 6.82
N LEU A 148 2.29 7.97 6.38
CA LEU A 148 1.27 8.89 6.91
C LEU A 148 -0.15 8.33 6.82
N VAL A 149 -0.64 8.07 5.60
CA VAL A 149 -2.02 7.62 5.38
C VAL A 149 -2.25 6.23 6.00
N PRO A 150 -1.38 5.22 5.80
CA PRO A 150 -1.58 3.92 6.46
C PRO A 150 -1.63 3.98 7.99
N LYS A 151 -0.83 4.84 8.63
CA LYS A 151 -0.86 5.01 10.10
C LYS A 151 -2.12 5.72 10.59
N GLN A 152 -2.69 6.61 9.78
CA GLN A 152 -3.86 7.39 10.15
C GLN A 152 -5.19 6.69 9.79
N VAL A 153 -5.20 5.82 8.78
CA VAL A 153 -6.42 5.18 8.24
C VAL A 153 -6.50 3.69 8.57
N GLY A 154 -5.37 3.01 8.75
CA GLY A 154 -5.32 1.56 8.95
C GLY A 154 -5.23 0.78 7.64
N ASN A 155 -5.58 -0.51 7.68
CA ASN A 155 -5.45 -1.40 6.53
C ASN A 155 -6.51 -1.12 5.46
N MET A 156 -6.08 -0.72 4.27
CA MET A 156 -6.90 -0.49 3.08
C MET A 156 -6.79 -1.63 2.05
N TYR A 157 -6.34 -2.82 2.47
CA TYR A 157 -6.17 -4.01 1.63
C TYR A 157 -5.42 -3.72 0.32
N THR A 158 -6.07 -3.91 -0.83
CA THR A 158 -5.48 -3.71 -2.16
C THR A 158 -5.01 -2.28 -2.40
N ALA A 159 -5.64 -1.29 -1.76
CA ALA A 159 -5.25 0.10 -1.85
C ALA A 159 -4.10 0.48 -0.91
N SER A 160 -3.74 -0.35 0.09
CA SER A 160 -2.74 0.00 1.11
C SER A 160 -1.37 0.36 0.54
N LEU A 161 -0.90 -0.36 -0.48
CA LEU A 161 0.38 -0.05 -1.14
C LEU A 161 0.33 1.33 -1.79
N TYR A 162 -0.75 1.62 -2.50
CA TYR A 162 -0.92 2.87 -3.22
C TYR A 162 -1.18 4.04 -2.27
N ALA A 163 -1.88 3.83 -1.15
CA ALA A 163 -2.04 4.84 -0.12
C ALA A 163 -0.71 5.17 0.59
N ALA A 164 0.17 4.18 0.75
CA ALA A 164 1.54 4.43 1.21
C ALA A 164 2.34 5.23 0.15
N PHE A 165 2.14 4.96 -1.14
CA PHE A 165 2.74 5.76 -2.21
C PHE A 165 2.18 7.19 -2.28
N VAL A 166 0.88 7.38 -2.05
CA VAL A 166 0.24 8.69 -1.89
C VAL A 166 0.87 9.47 -0.73
N SER A 167 1.19 8.80 0.37
CA SER A 167 1.90 9.43 1.49
C SER A 167 3.28 9.94 1.07
N LEU A 168 4.00 9.16 0.26
CA LEU A 168 5.30 9.58 -0.28
C LEU A 168 5.16 10.81 -1.17
N LEU A 169 4.22 10.80 -2.11
CA LEU A 169 3.93 11.95 -2.99
C LEU A 169 3.55 13.19 -2.18
N HIS A 170 2.69 13.03 -1.18
CA HIS A 170 2.28 14.12 -0.30
C HIS A 170 3.47 14.74 0.44
N ASN A 171 4.35 13.91 1.00
CA ASN A 171 5.46 14.38 1.84
C ASN A 171 6.68 14.86 1.05
N LYS A 172 6.88 14.35 -0.18
CA LYS A 172 8.16 14.48 -0.90
C LYS A 172 8.03 14.85 -2.39
N SER A 173 6.86 15.28 -2.87
CA SER A 173 6.62 15.61 -4.29
C SER A 173 7.73 16.43 -4.96
N SER A 174 8.27 17.46 -4.29
CA SER A 174 9.35 18.32 -4.81
C SER A 174 10.72 17.66 -4.93
N GLU A 175 10.96 16.52 -4.25
CA GLU A 175 12.24 15.82 -4.21
C GLU A 175 12.25 14.54 -5.06
N LEU A 176 11.11 14.15 -5.64
CA LEU A 176 10.90 12.84 -6.28
C LEU A 176 11.32 12.79 -7.75
N ALA A 177 11.48 13.93 -8.43
CA ALA A 177 11.90 13.94 -9.83
C ALA A 177 13.27 13.25 -10.01
N GLY A 178 13.35 12.33 -10.98
CA GLY A 178 14.52 11.51 -11.27
C GLY A 178 14.75 10.35 -10.28
N LYS A 179 13.99 10.25 -9.19
CA LYS A 179 14.20 9.24 -8.15
C LYS A 179 13.59 7.89 -8.54
N ARG A 180 14.24 6.82 -8.08
CA ARG A 180 13.71 5.46 -8.15
C ARG A 180 12.97 5.12 -6.86
N VAL A 181 11.76 4.59 -7.00
CA VAL A 181 10.93 4.08 -5.90
C VAL A 181 10.71 2.59 -6.12
N ILE A 182 10.91 1.78 -5.09
CA ILE A 182 10.57 0.35 -5.10
C ILE A 182 9.24 0.18 -4.39
N LEU A 183 8.38 -0.66 -4.96
CA LEU A 183 7.07 -1.01 -4.40
C LEU A 183 6.98 -2.51 -4.20
N PHE A 184 6.49 -2.93 -3.05
CA PHE A 184 6.24 -4.33 -2.72
C PHE A 184 4.76 -4.56 -2.43
N SER A 185 4.08 -5.25 -3.35
CA SER A 185 2.69 -5.67 -3.22
C SER A 185 2.61 -7.09 -2.69
N TYR A 186 1.66 -7.34 -1.78
CA TYR A 186 1.40 -8.65 -1.18
C TYR A 186 -0.11 -8.86 -1.05
N GLY A 187 -0.56 -10.08 -1.38
CA GLY A 187 -1.90 -10.60 -1.08
C GLY A 187 -1.80 -12.03 -0.53
N SER A 188 -2.54 -12.31 0.54
CA SER A 188 -2.57 -13.64 1.17
C SER A 188 -3.19 -14.70 0.23
N GLY A 189 -2.62 -15.92 0.22
CA GLY A 189 -3.02 -17.00 -0.70
C GLY A 189 -1.87 -17.89 -1.25
N LEU A 190 -0.77 -17.37 -1.81
CA LEU A 190 -0.29 -15.99 -1.83
C LEU A 190 0.24 -15.54 -3.20
N THR A 191 0.13 -14.24 -3.45
CA THR A 191 0.64 -13.57 -4.65
C THR A 191 1.40 -12.32 -4.23
N ALA A 192 2.64 -12.16 -4.70
CA ALA A 192 3.47 -11.02 -4.35
C ALA A 192 4.26 -10.52 -5.56
N THR A 193 4.56 -9.22 -5.56
CA THR A 193 5.33 -8.58 -6.63
C THR A 193 6.12 -7.41 -6.07
N MET A 194 7.43 -7.44 -6.31
CA MET A 194 8.30 -6.28 -6.13
C MET A 194 8.56 -5.65 -7.50
N PHE A 195 8.32 -4.35 -7.62
CA PHE A 195 8.50 -3.61 -8.87
C PHE A 195 9.09 -2.23 -8.60
N SER A 196 9.59 -1.59 -9.66
CA SER A 196 10.26 -0.30 -9.57
C SER A 196 9.58 0.74 -10.46
N LEU A 197 9.47 1.96 -9.93
CA LEU A 197 9.08 3.15 -10.68
C LEU A 197 10.27 4.11 -10.72
N LYS A 198 10.50 4.72 -11.89
CA LYS A 198 11.33 5.91 -12.02
C LYS A 198 10.40 7.11 -12.17
N LEU A 199 10.40 8.00 -11.19
CA LEU A 199 9.56 9.19 -11.22
C LEU A 199 10.28 10.28 -12.00
N ASN A 200 9.57 10.94 -12.89
CA ASN A 200 10.07 12.08 -13.66
C ASN A 200 9.14 13.26 -13.40
N GLU A 201 9.65 14.48 -13.53
CA GLU A 201 8.77 15.64 -13.51
C GLU A 201 7.87 15.63 -14.75
N GLY A 202 6.59 15.86 -14.55
CA GLY A 202 5.58 15.89 -15.59
C GLY A 202 5.14 17.32 -15.90
N GLN A 203 4.35 17.48 -16.96
CA GLN A 203 3.66 18.73 -17.24
C GLN A 203 2.25 18.69 -16.63
N HIS A 204 1.71 19.84 -16.24
CA HIS A 204 0.33 19.95 -15.77
C HIS A 204 -0.64 19.38 -16.83
N PRO A 205 -1.66 18.57 -16.45
CA PRO A 205 -2.10 18.27 -15.09
C PRO A 205 -1.39 17.07 -14.42
N PHE A 206 -0.46 16.41 -15.10
CA PHE A 206 0.20 15.18 -14.65
C PHE A 206 1.60 15.43 -14.06
N SER A 207 1.81 16.55 -13.37
CA SER A 207 3.05 16.85 -12.63
C SER A 207 2.99 16.32 -11.20
N LEU A 208 4.16 16.05 -10.59
CA LEU A 208 4.22 15.48 -9.23
C LEU A 208 3.59 16.43 -8.19
N SER A 209 3.86 17.73 -8.35
CA SER A 209 3.28 18.78 -7.51
C SER A 209 1.76 18.85 -7.66
N ASN A 210 1.23 18.85 -8.90
CA ASN A 210 -0.21 18.94 -9.10
C ASN A 210 -0.95 17.71 -8.55
N ILE A 211 -0.38 16.51 -8.72
CA ILE A 211 -0.93 15.28 -8.14
C ILE A 211 -1.02 15.42 -6.61
N ALA A 212 0.04 15.90 -5.94
CA ALA A 212 0.04 16.11 -4.48
C ALA A 212 -1.02 17.12 -4.04
N THR A 213 -1.17 18.22 -4.77
CA THR A 213 -2.19 19.26 -4.52
C THR A 213 -3.61 18.72 -4.69
N VAL A 214 -3.91 18.05 -5.81
CA VAL A 214 -5.24 17.50 -6.10
C VAL A 214 -5.64 16.38 -5.13
N MET A 215 -4.68 15.59 -4.65
CA MET A 215 -4.95 14.56 -3.65
C MET A 215 -5.35 15.16 -2.30
N ASP A 216 -4.87 16.35 -1.95
CA ASP A 216 -5.26 17.12 -0.77
C ASP A 216 -5.37 16.28 0.52
N VAL A 217 -4.31 15.50 0.78
CA VAL A 217 -4.30 14.50 1.86
C VAL A 217 -4.47 15.16 3.22
N SER A 218 -3.81 16.30 3.46
CA SER A 218 -3.88 16.98 4.77
C SER A 218 -5.29 17.42 5.11
N THR A 219 -6.02 18.03 4.17
CA THR A 219 -7.38 18.51 4.41
C THR A 219 -8.32 17.33 4.66
N LYS A 220 -8.23 16.26 3.84
CA LYS A 220 -9.03 15.04 4.03
C LYS A 220 -8.80 14.37 5.38
N LEU A 221 -7.57 14.36 5.88
CA LEU A 221 -7.27 13.80 7.20
C LEU A 221 -7.77 14.68 8.35
N LYS A 222 -7.76 16.00 8.18
CA LYS A 222 -8.28 16.97 9.15
C LYS A 222 -9.80 17.02 9.20
N SER A 223 -10.49 16.78 8.09
CA SER A 223 -11.95 16.80 7.99
C SER A 223 -12.63 15.52 8.46
N ARG A 224 -11.90 14.63 9.16
CA ARG A 224 -12.47 13.37 9.66
C ARG A 224 -13.30 13.61 10.91
N HIS A 225 -14.23 12.70 11.14
CA HIS A 225 -15.07 12.71 12.33
C HIS A 225 -14.68 11.54 13.23
N GLU A 226 -14.32 11.84 14.46
CA GLU A 226 -13.99 10.85 15.47
C GLU A 226 -15.27 10.27 16.09
N PHE A 227 -15.29 8.96 16.28
CA PHE A 227 -16.37 8.24 16.95
C PHE A 227 -15.82 7.62 18.25
N SER A 228 -16.65 7.56 19.29
CA SER A 228 -16.32 6.79 20.48
C SER A 228 -16.19 5.30 20.12
N THR A 229 -15.42 4.57 20.91
CA THR A 229 -15.25 3.11 20.73
C THR A 229 -16.59 2.38 20.79
N VAL A 230 -17.49 2.77 21.70
CA VAL A 230 -18.84 2.21 21.81
C VAL A 230 -19.62 2.36 20.49
N LYS A 231 -19.66 3.58 19.92
CA LYS A 231 -20.37 3.82 18.66
C LYS A 231 -19.71 3.11 17.48
N PHE A 232 -18.38 2.97 17.51
CA PHE A 232 -17.65 2.17 16.52
C PHE A 232 -18.04 0.69 16.59
N ASP A 233 -18.10 0.10 17.78
CA ASP A 233 -18.47 -1.30 17.98
C ASP A 233 -19.92 -1.58 17.56
N GLU A 234 -20.86 -0.71 17.93
CA GLU A 234 -22.25 -0.75 17.46
C GLU A 234 -22.31 -0.70 15.92
N THR A 235 -21.50 0.16 15.30
CA THR A 235 -21.42 0.26 13.84
C THR A 235 -20.86 -1.03 13.23
N MET A 236 -19.87 -1.67 13.85
CA MET A 236 -19.32 -2.94 13.36
C MET A 236 -20.35 -4.07 13.42
N GLN A 237 -21.12 -4.17 14.51
CA GLN A 237 -22.21 -5.15 14.64
C GLN A 237 -23.29 -4.93 13.57
N LEU A 238 -23.67 -3.68 13.31
CA LEU A 238 -24.59 -3.35 12.23
C LEU A 238 -24.05 -3.75 10.85
N MET A 239 -22.76 -3.55 10.60
CA MET A 239 -22.13 -3.93 9.32
C MET A 239 -22.06 -5.45 9.16
N GLU A 240 -21.85 -6.20 10.24
CA GLU A 240 -21.91 -7.67 10.25
C GLU A 240 -23.31 -8.16 9.85
N HIS A 241 -24.37 -7.61 10.45
CA HIS A 241 -25.75 -7.95 10.08
C HIS A 241 -26.07 -7.66 8.61
N ARG A 242 -25.54 -6.55 8.08
CA ARG A 242 -25.76 -6.15 6.67
C ARG A 242 -24.89 -6.94 5.68
N TYR A 243 -23.84 -7.62 6.14
CA TYR A 243 -22.96 -8.35 5.25
C TYR A 243 -23.68 -9.56 4.64
N GLY A 244 -23.92 -9.51 3.32
CA GLY A 244 -24.72 -10.53 2.63
C GLY A 244 -26.22 -10.44 2.89
N GLY A 245 -26.69 -9.40 3.59
CA GLY A 245 -28.10 -9.12 3.80
C GLY A 245 -28.80 -8.56 2.54
N LYS A 246 -30.13 -8.59 2.56
CA LYS A 246 -31.03 -8.03 1.54
C LYS A 246 -32.28 -7.45 2.19
N ASP A 247 -33.07 -6.73 1.40
CA ASP A 247 -34.35 -6.15 1.80
C ASP A 247 -34.22 -5.16 2.98
N PHE A 248 -33.26 -4.23 2.88
CA PHE A 248 -33.04 -3.19 3.89
C PHE A 248 -32.78 -1.82 3.27
N VAL A 249 -33.21 -0.77 3.97
CA VAL A 249 -32.91 0.63 3.68
C VAL A 249 -31.89 1.15 4.69
N THR A 250 -30.91 1.92 4.24
CA THR A 250 -29.90 2.51 5.13
C THR A 250 -30.40 3.82 5.74
N SER A 251 -29.73 4.28 6.81
CA SER A 251 -29.95 5.64 7.30
C SER A 251 -29.69 6.66 6.19
N LYS A 252 -30.57 7.65 6.05
CA LYS A 252 -30.41 8.79 5.13
C LYS A 252 -29.51 9.89 5.71
N ASP A 253 -29.01 9.73 6.94
CA ASP A 253 -28.08 10.69 7.53
C ASP A 253 -26.75 10.70 6.76
N CYS A 254 -26.60 11.73 5.93
CA CYS A 254 -25.40 12.02 5.17
C CYS A 254 -24.60 13.21 5.75
N SER A 255 -24.91 13.66 6.97
CA SER A 255 -24.35 14.89 7.55
C SER A 255 -22.81 14.86 7.57
N LEU A 256 -22.23 13.72 7.95
CA LEU A 256 -20.79 13.51 8.08
C LEU A 256 -20.04 13.26 6.76
N LEU A 257 -20.75 13.02 5.66
CA LEU A 257 -20.12 12.78 4.36
C LEU A 257 -19.72 14.11 3.71
N ALA A 258 -18.58 14.16 3.02
CA ALA A 258 -18.24 15.34 2.23
C ALA A 258 -19.24 15.52 1.06
N PRO A 259 -19.52 16.75 0.62
CA PRO A 259 -20.34 17.00 -0.56
C PRO A 259 -19.84 16.22 -1.78
N GLY A 260 -20.75 15.66 -2.56
CA GLY A 260 -20.44 14.83 -3.72
C GLY A 260 -20.07 13.37 -3.42
N THR A 261 -20.06 12.95 -2.15
CA THR A 261 -19.81 11.54 -1.77
C THR A 261 -20.99 10.65 -2.19
N TYR A 262 -20.68 9.51 -2.80
CA TYR A 262 -21.66 8.45 -3.08
C TYR A 262 -21.89 7.60 -1.83
N TYR A 263 -23.15 7.24 -1.57
CA TYR A 263 -23.53 6.38 -0.45
C TYR A 263 -24.62 5.38 -0.87
N LEU A 264 -24.63 4.22 -0.22
CA LEU A 264 -25.64 3.18 -0.40
C LEU A 264 -26.95 3.67 0.23
N THR A 265 -28.08 3.53 -0.46
CA THR A 265 -29.40 3.90 0.06
C THR A 265 -30.21 2.68 0.48
N GLU A 266 -30.16 1.61 -0.30
CA GLU A 266 -30.91 0.38 -0.03
C GLU A 266 -30.31 -0.82 -0.76
N VAL A 267 -30.66 -2.00 -0.26
CA VAL A 267 -30.46 -3.28 -0.91
C VAL A 267 -31.81 -3.99 -0.94
N ASP A 268 -32.34 -4.26 -2.12
CA ASP A 268 -33.68 -4.86 -2.25
C ASP A 268 -33.68 -6.39 -2.06
N SER A 269 -34.86 -7.00 -2.15
CA SER A 269 -35.08 -8.44 -2.00
C SER A 269 -34.33 -9.33 -3.02
N MET A 270 -33.82 -8.74 -4.11
CA MET A 270 -33.01 -9.38 -5.14
C MET A 270 -31.52 -9.05 -5.02
N TYR A 271 -31.07 -8.48 -3.89
CA TYR A 271 -29.70 -8.05 -3.63
C TYR A 271 -29.21 -6.90 -4.54
N ARG A 272 -30.10 -6.21 -5.25
CA ARG A 272 -29.71 -5.05 -6.07
C ARG A 272 -29.42 -3.88 -5.14
N ARG A 273 -28.31 -3.19 -5.39
CA ARG A 273 -27.82 -2.08 -4.55
C ARG A 273 -28.12 -0.76 -5.24
N PHE A 274 -28.72 0.16 -4.50
CA PHE A 274 -29.06 1.50 -4.99
C PHE A 274 -28.20 2.54 -4.28
N TYR A 275 -27.78 3.56 -5.01
CA TYR A 275 -26.84 4.56 -4.53
C TYR A 275 -27.35 5.96 -4.84
N ALA A 276 -27.06 6.89 -3.93
CA ALA A 276 -27.27 8.31 -4.13
C ALA A 276 -25.95 9.07 -3.94
N LYS A 277 -25.95 10.35 -4.33
CA LYS A 277 -24.80 11.24 -4.21
C LYS A 277 -25.20 12.45 -3.35
N LYS A 278 -24.41 12.76 -2.32
CA LYS A 278 -24.66 13.96 -1.49
C LYS A 278 -24.59 15.22 -2.36
N PRO A 279 -25.60 16.11 -2.33
CA PRO A 279 -25.58 17.36 -3.10
C PRO A 279 -24.39 18.25 -2.76
N VAL A 280 -23.96 19.08 -3.72
CA VAL A 280 -22.85 20.02 -3.54
C VAL A 280 -23.29 21.30 -2.81
N ASP A 281 -24.54 21.73 -2.99
CA ASP A 281 -25.04 23.04 -2.56
C ASP A 281 -25.90 23.04 -1.28
N GLY A 282 -25.90 21.95 -0.49
CA GLY A 282 -26.39 21.93 0.90
C GLY A 282 -27.89 21.64 1.13
N ALA A 283 -28.15 20.44 1.66
CA ALA A 283 -29.06 20.09 2.78
C ALA A 283 -29.28 18.57 2.70
N CYS A 284 -28.86 17.80 3.71
CA CYS A 284 -29.39 16.44 3.85
C CYS A 284 -30.86 16.61 4.25
N GLU A 285 -31.80 16.11 3.44
CA GLU A 285 -33.17 15.95 3.93
C GLU A 285 -33.11 15.01 5.12
N ASN A 286 -33.17 15.57 6.33
CA ASN A 286 -33.33 14.81 7.56
C ASN A 286 -34.74 14.18 7.53
N GLY A 287 -34.85 13.05 6.82
CA GLY A 287 -35.99 12.17 6.91
C GLY A 287 -36.02 11.58 8.32
N SER A 288 -37.10 11.88 9.04
CA SER A 288 -37.44 11.31 10.34
C SER A 288 -37.30 9.78 10.37
N HIS A 289 -36.95 9.26 11.55
CA HIS A 289 -36.90 7.84 11.91
C HIS A 289 -37.96 6.94 11.23
N SER A 290 -37.50 5.79 10.71
CA SER A 290 -38.23 4.51 10.56
C SER A 290 -37.29 3.51 9.87
N ASN A 291 -37.04 2.26 10.28
CA ASN A 291 -37.55 1.40 11.35
C ASN A 291 -36.36 0.60 11.91
N GLY A 292 -36.46 0.20 13.17
CA GLY A 292 -35.56 -0.77 13.77
C GLY A 292 -35.70 -2.15 13.13
N HIS A 293 -34.56 -2.78 12.89
CA HIS A 293 -34.19 -4.12 13.36
C HIS A 293 -32.67 -4.15 13.49
#